data_AF-A0A0B2RRR6-F1
#
_entry.id   AF-A0A0B2RRR6-F1
#
_cell.length_a   1.000
_cell.length_b   1.000
_cell.length_c   1.000
_cell.angle_alpha   90.00
_cell.angle_beta   90.00
_cell.angle_gamma   90.00
#
_symmetry.space_group_name_H-M   'P 1'
#
loop_
_entity.id
_entity.type
_entity.pdbx_description
1 polymer ?
#
loop_
_entity_poly.entity_id
_entity_poly.type
_entity_poly.pdbx_seq_one_letter_code
_entity_poly.pdbx_strand_id
1 'polypeptide(L)' 'MLLRNIDQSFGLCHDTGLVVTQLVNHVLEAKVISSINIGEKIFIPSLSLTPFDHRISFQFQYKQFPMVISFVMKINKSQG' A
#
# COMPACT_ATOMS: atom_id res chain seq x y z
N MET A 1 -2.71 6.02 -1.79
CA MET A 1 -2.60 5.83 -0.33
C MET A 1 -2.21 4.39 -0.01
N LEU A 2 -1.43 4.17 1.05
CA LEU A 2 -1.08 2.83 1.54
C LEU A 2 -2.24 2.15 2.28
N LEU A 3 -2.40 0.84 2.05
CA LEU A 3 -3.42 -0.01 2.68
C LEU A 3 -2.91 -0.82 3.88
N ARG A 4 -1.62 -0.71 4.22
CA ARG A 4 -1.00 -1.41 5.36
C ARG A 4 0.36 -0.81 5.68
N ASN A 5 0.84 -1.11 6.87
CA ASN A 5 2.18 -0.76 7.29
C ASN A 5 3.22 -1.55 6.49
N ILE A 6 4.19 -0.83 5.91
CA ILE A 6 5.35 -1.39 5.22
C ILE A 6 6.59 -1.15 6.07
N ASP A 7 6.78 0.11 6.49
CA ASP A 7 7.88 0.53 7.36
C ASP A 7 7.41 1.74 8.19
N GLN A 8 6.99 1.46 9.42
CA GLN A 8 6.52 2.51 10.33
C GLN A 8 7.63 3.46 10.77
N SER A 9 8.87 2.98 10.87
CA SER A 9 10.01 3.83 11.25
C SER A 9 10.30 4.87 10.18
N PHE A 10 10.03 4.52 8.91
CA PHE A 10 10.15 5.42 7.77
C PHE A 10 8.84 6.14 7.39
N GLY A 11 7.81 6.10 8.24
CA GLY A 11 6.52 6.77 7.98
C GLY A 11 5.70 6.17 6.84
N LEU A 12 5.99 4.95 6.41
CA LEU A 12 5.22 4.16 5.44
C LEU A 12 4.21 3.28 6.17
N CYS A 13 3.21 3.94 6.77
CA CYS A 13 2.13 3.33 7.54
C CYS A 13 0.81 3.28 6.74
N HIS A 14 -0.23 2.73 7.34
CA HIS A 14 -1.60 2.85 6.81
C HIS A 14 -1.91 4.34 6.55
N ASP A 15 -2.63 4.62 5.48
CA ASP A 15 -3.04 5.97 5.07
C ASP A 15 -1.93 6.93 4.60
N THR A 16 -0.66 6.51 4.56
CA THR A 16 0.40 7.30 3.92
C THR A 16 0.01 7.62 2.48
N GLY A 17 -0.10 8.91 2.19
CA GLY A 17 -0.44 9.46 0.89
C GLY A 17 0.78 9.42 -0.01
N LEU A 18 0.58 8.92 -1.23
CA LEU A 18 1.63 8.72 -2.22
C LEU A 18 1.14 9.22 -3.58
N VAL A 19 2.05 9.81 -4.36
CA VAL A 19 1.86 10.07 -5.79
C VAL A 19 2.76 9.11 -6.56
N VAL A 20 2.18 8.26 -7.39
CA VAL A 20 2.93 7.33 -8.25
C VAL A 20 3.63 8.14 -9.33
N THR A 21 4.94 7.94 -9.47
CA THR A 21 5.77 8.62 -10.48
C THR A 21 6.11 7.70 -11.65
N GLN A 22 6.30 6.39 -11.40
CA GLN A 22 6.61 5.41 -12.44
C GLN A 22 6.01 4.03 -12.13
N LEU A 23 5.60 3.33 -13.19
CA LEU A 23 5.17 1.93 -13.15
C LEU A 23 6.26 1.06 -13.76
N VAL A 24 6.77 0.09 -13.02
CA VAL A 24 7.73 -0.91 -13.50
C VAL A 24 7.15 -2.31 -13.26
N ASN A 25 7.64 -3.33 -13.96
CA ASN A 25 7.04 -4.68 -14.00
C ASN A 25 6.65 -5.27 -12.62
N HIS A 26 7.44 -5.02 -11.57
CA HIS A 26 7.20 -5.61 -10.24
C HIS A 26 7.28 -4.61 -9.09
N VAL A 27 7.46 -3.33 -9.40
CA VAL A 27 7.74 -2.26 -8.45
C VAL A 27 7.06 -0.98 -8.91
N LEU A 28 6.51 -0.24 -7.96
CA LEU A 28 5.97 1.10 -8.20
C LEU A 28 6.90 2.13 -7.58
N GLU A 29 7.31 3.12 -8.37
CA GLU A 29 7.98 4.29 -7.83
C GLU A 29 6.91 5.30 -7.42
N ALA A 30 7.04 5.83 -6.20
CA ALA A 30 6.14 6.85 -5.68
C ALA A 30 6.89 7.90 -4.88
N LYS A 31 6.28 9.08 -4.77
CA LYS A 31 6.72 10.17 -3.91
C LYS A 31 5.77 10.30 -2.73
N VAL A 32 6.31 10.44 -1.52
CA VAL A 32 5.52 10.63 -0.31
C VAL A 32 4.93 12.04 -0.29
N ILE A 33 3.62 12.13 -0.08
CA ILE A 33 2.89 13.41 0.03
C ILE A 33 2.25 13.64 1.40
N SER A 34 2.06 12.59 2.20
CA SER A 34 1.68 12.72 3.60
C SER A 34 2.39 11.66 4.44
N SER A 35 3.17 12.12 5.44
CA SER A 35 3.74 11.39 6.58
C SER A 35 4.91 12.24 7.14
N ILE A 36 5.84 11.62 7.87
CA ILE A 36 7.05 12.25 8.39
C ILE A 36 8.05 12.56 7.25
N ASN A 37 8.08 11.73 6.20
CA ASN A 37 9.11 11.77 5.15
C ASN A 37 8.56 12.35 3.83
N ILE A 38 7.84 13.48 3.89
CA ILE A 38 7.26 14.12 2.70
C ILE A 38 8.36 14.49 1.71
N GLY A 39 8.11 14.21 0.43
CA GLY A 39 9.03 14.50 -0.66
C GLY A 39 9.97 13.36 -1.01
N GLU A 40 10.13 12.38 -0.13
CA GLU A 40 10.98 11.22 -0.36
C GLU A 40 10.44 10.34 -1.50
N LYS A 41 11.37 9.81 -2.28
CA LYS A 41 11.10 8.84 -3.33
C LYS A 41 11.22 7.43 -2.75
N ILE A 42 10.19 6.61 -2.96
CA ILE A 42 10.11 5.26 -2.44
C ILE A 42 9.77 4.26 -3.55
N PHE A 43 10.13 3.00 -3.31
CA PHE A 43 9.81 1.88 -4.17
C PHE A 43 8.89 0.92 -3.44
N ILE A 44 7.69 0.71 -3.98
CA ILE A 44 6.67 -0.18 -3.42
C ILE A 44 6.69 -1.49 -4.21
N PRO A 45 7.16 -2.61 -3.64
CA PRO A 45 7.04 -3.91 -4.27
C PRO A 45 5.60 -4.44 -4.17
N SER A 46 5.24 -5.32 -5.11
CA SER A 46 4.02 -6.12 -4.97
C SER A 46 4.19 -7.09 -3.79
N LEU A 47 3.17 -7.23 -2.96
CA LEU A 47 3.22 -8.09 -1.79
C LEU A 47 2.25 -9.25 -1.93
N SER A 48 2.69 -10.43 -1.50
CA SER A 48 1.83 -11.59 -1.42
C SER A 48 0.92 -11.55 -0.20
N LEU A 49 -0.33 -11.92 -0.39
CA LEU A 49 -1.37 -12.02 0.62
C LEU A 49 -1.99 -13.40 0.54
N THR A 50 -1.94 -14.10 1.65
CA THR A 50 -2.61 -15.37 1.83
C THR A 50 -3.79 -15.16 2.76
N PRO A 51 -5.03 -15.08 2.27
CA PRO A 51 -6.18 -15.16 3.15
C PRO A 51 -6.26 -16.57 3.73
N PHE A 52 -6.38 -16.66 5.05
CA PHE A 52 -6.62 -17.92 5.74
C PHE A 52 -8.12 -18.16 5.82
N ASP A 53 -8.62 -19.15 5.09
CA ASP A 53 -10.00 -19.62 5.19
C ASP A 53 -10.00 -21.14 5.40
N HIS A 54 -10.37 -21.55 6.61
CA HIS A 54 -10.42 -22.95 7.05
C HIS A 54 -11.51 -23.77 6.33
N ARG A 55 -12.38 -23.12 5.55
CA ARG A 55 -13.44 -23.78 4.77
C ARG A 55 -12.94 -24.29 3.42
N ILE A 56 -11.73 -23.89 3.01
CA ILE A 56 -11.18 -24.21 1.69
C ILE A 56 -9.97 -25.13 1.89
N SER A 57 -9.93 -26.25 1.16
CA SER A 57 -8.88 -27.27 1.30
C SER A 57 -7.54 -26.90 0.65
N PHE A 58 -7.40 -25.68 0.16
CA PHE A 58 -6.20 -25.19 -0.52
C PHE A 58 -5.96 -23.71 -0.24
N GLN A 59 -4.70 -23.31 -0.31
CA GLN A 59 -4.26 -21.96 0.02
C GLN A 59 -4.25 -21.08 -1.24
N PHE A 60 -4.97 -19.96 -1.20
CA PHE A 60 -4.85 -18.92 -2.22
C PHE A 60 -3.75 -17.93 -1.85
N GLN A 61 -2.98 -17.49 -2.84
CA GLN A 61 -2.02 -16.40 -2.69
C GLN A 61 -2.30 -15.33 -3.73
N TYR A 62 -2.56 -14.11 -3.27
CA TYR A 62 -2.77 -12.94 -4.10
C TYR A 62 -1.52 -12.09 -4.08
N LYS A 63 -0.99 -11.71 -5.24
CA LYS A 63 0.14 -10.78 -5.34
C LYS A 63 -0.40 -9.41 -5.75
N GLN A 64 -0.36 -8.44 -4.84
CA GLN A 64 -0.91 -7.10 -5.09
C GLN A 64 -0.05 -6.01 -4.45
N PHE A 65 -0.06 -4.82 -5.04
CA PHE A 65 0.53 -3.66 -4.38
C PHE A 65 -0.36 -3.25 -3.19
N PRO A 66 0.23 -2.92 -2.03
CA PRO A 66 -0.49 -2.55 -0.82
C PRO A 66 -1.05 -1.11 -0.89
N MET A 67 -1.71 -0.75 -1.99
CA MET A 67 -2.08 0.63 -2.27
C MET A 67 -3.48 0.73 -2.89
N VAL A 68 -4.11 1.89 -2.69
CA VAL A 68 -5.38 2.25 -3.33
C VAL A 68 -5.31 3.65 -3.91
N ILE A 69 -6.04 3.87 -5.00
CA ILE A 69 -6.28 5.21 -5.56
C ILE A 69 -7.13 5.99 -4.55
N SER A 70 -6.72 7.21 -4.21
CA SER A 70 -7.26 7.96 -3.07
C SER A 70 -7.53 9.43 -3.40
N PHE A 71 -8.14 9.72 -4.55
CA PHE A 71 -8.58 11.09 -4.89
C PHE A 71 -9.84 11.50 -4.11
N VAL A 72 -10.76 10.55 -3.95
CA VAL A 72 -11.98 10.67 -3.16
C VAL A 72 -12.17 9.37 -2.40
N MET A 73 -12.44 9.44 -1.11
CA MET A 73 -12.66 8.28 -0.27
C MET A 73 -13.97 8.44 0.51
N LYS A 74 -14.64 7.32 0.76
CA LYS A 74 -15.76 7.29 1.71
C LYS A 74 -15.23 7.55 3.11
N ILE A 75 -16.02 8.21 3.97
CA ILE A 75 -15.64 8.58 5.34
C ILE A 75 -15.12 7.36 6.13
N ASN A 76 -15.80 6.22 6.01
CA ASN A 76 -15.40 4.99 6.69
C ASN A 76 -14.04 4.42 6.23
N LYS A 77 -13.52 4.83 5.08
CA LYS A 77 -12.20 4.43 4.56
C LYS A 77 -11.10 5.39 4.95
N SER A 78 -11.43 6.61 5.36
CA SER A 78 -10.49 7.61 5.88
C SER A 78 -10.49 7.70 7.40
N GLN A 79 -11.32 6.90 8.07
CA GLN A 79 -11.32 6.80 9.53
C GLN A 79 -10.22 5.82 9.97
N GLY A 80 -9.19 6.39 10.60
CA GLY A 80 -8.18 5.68 11.37
C GLY A 80 -8.52 5.69 12.85
#